data_AF-A0A925FJ07-F1
#
_entry.id   AF-A0A925FJ07-F1
#
_cell.length_a   1.000
_cell.length_b   1.000
_cell.length_c   1.000
_cell.angle_alpha   90.00
_cell.angle_beta   90.00
_cell.angle_gamma   90.00
#
_symmetry.space_group_name_H-M   'P 1'
#
loop_
_entity.id
_entity.type
_entity.pdbx_description
1 polymer ?
#
loop_
_entity_poly.entity_id
_entity_poly.type
_entity_poly.pdbx_seq_one_letter_code
_entity_poly.pdbx_strand_id
1 'polypeptide(L)'
;VVVLRDGWAQDASVLVMDAGPHGAMNCGHAHADALSLALTVDGSPLFVDPGTFVYTTNAATRDAFRATASHTAVTVDGASSSEMAGAFSWHRKATTRVTHWRSGRLGDCVVASHDGFDDRGSRPFACQRIVLRLPMGGTTAWVVLDRFHAAREVELAAHYQCAPSIAVLAQADGRVQFRREGADVADMLAFGGTASETRGLVSATYGTSEPAPHLAIVRRGSGALTLCSVLVGPGVAAPTYREDQGALSLVIPNGSTELVVLCGEGATARLGNFALDGVALWGEREVGSGALLWWEAVGARRVAIGPSVILDSNTARDTGWIAGSAPLNSN
;
A
#
# COMPACT_ATOMS: atom_id res chain seq x y z
N VAL A 1 15.04 1.24 -0.19
CA VAL A 1 14.15 1.52 -1.36
C VAL A 1 13.79 0.24 -2.07
N VAL A 2 12.52 0.14 -2.47
CA VAL A 2 11.95 -0.92 -3.30
C VAL A 2 11.29 -0.26 -4.51
N VAL A 3 11.38 -0.85 -5.70
CA VAL A 3 10.85 -0.28 -6.96
C VAL A 3 10.02 -1.34 -7.71
N LEU A 4 8.77 -1.02 -8.00
CA LEU A 4 7.84 -1.83 -8.80
C LEU A 4 7.54 -1.05 -10.09
N ARG A 5 7.65 -1.68 -11.26
CA ARG A 5 7.46 -0.99 -12.56
C ARG A 5 6.90 -1.91 -13.64
N ASP A 6 6.18 -1.34 -14.59
CA ASP A 6 5.57 -2.09 -15.71
C ASP A 6 6.43 -2.13 -16.99
N GLY A 7 7.43 -1.27 -17.11
CA GLY A 7 8.32 -1.21 -18.28
C GLY A 7 9.45 -0.21 -18.08
N TRP A 8 10.34 -0.07 -19.07
CA TRP A 8 11.49 0.86 -19.06
C TRP A 8 11.32 2.13 -19.88
N ALA A 9 10.20 2.22 -20.62
CA ALA A 9 9.89 3.36 -21.45
C ALA A 9 9.53 4.60 -20.61
N GLN A 10 9.49 5.76 -21.27
CA GLN A 10 9.20 7.04 -20.61
C GLN A 10 7.78 7.10 -20.06
N ASP A 11 6.85 6.37 -20.67
CA ASP A 11 5.46 6.20 -20.28
C ASP A 11 5.26 5.04 -19.29
N ALA A 12 6.32 4.46 -18.72
CA ALA A 12 6.17 3.41 -17.72
C ALA A 12 5.51 3.93 -16.43
N SER A 13 4.68 3.11 -15.82
CA SER A 13 4.23 3.31 -14.45
C SER A 13 5.24 2.73 -13.46
N VAL A 14 5.59 3.52 -12.44
CA VAL A 14 6.63 3.20 -11.47
C VAL A 14 6.17 3.59 -10.08
N LEU A 15 6.21 2.64 -9.16
CA LEU A 15 6.07 2.87 -7.73
C LEU A 15 7.44 2.72 -7.06
N VAL A 16 7.80 3.72 -6.26
CA VAL A 16 8.96 3.70 -5.38
C VAL A 16 8.46 3.70 -3.94
N MET A 17 8.92 2.73 -3.15
CA MET A 17 8.63 2.67 -1.71
C MET A 17 9.92 2.86 -0.90
N ASP A 18 9.88 3.75 0.08
CA ASP A 18 10.99 3.87 1.02
C ASP A 18 10.94 2.78 2.10
N ALA A 19 11.65 1.69 1.82
CA ALA A 19 11.89 0.62 2.79
C ALA A 19 13.32 0.64 3.36
N GLY A 20 14.03 1.77 3.28
CA GLY A 20 15.39 1.92 3.77
C GLY A 20 15.50 2.17 5.28
N PRO A 21 16.73 2.23 5.83
CA PRO A 21 16.97 2.81 7.14
C PRO A 21 16.56 4.29 7.16
N HIS A 22 16.06 4.77 8.31
CA HIS A 22 15.59 6.16 8.51
C HIS A 22 16.52 7.26 7.97
N GLY A 23 17.83 7.05 8.01
CA GLY A 23 18.79 7.97 7.42
C GLY A 23 20.23 7.62 7.74
N ALA A 24 21.17 8.38 7.18
CA ALA A 24 22.60 8.23 7.45
C ALA A 24 23.04 9.03 8.68
N MET A 25 24.10 8.56 9.37
CA MET A 25 24.72 9.24 10.51
C MET A 25 23.70 9.61 11.62
N ASN A 26 23.59 10.89 11.96
CA ASN A 26 22.64 11.41 12.95
C ASN A 26 21.20 11.53 12.43
N CYS A 27 20.97 11.17 11.15
CA CYS A 27 19.67 11.28 10.48
C CYS A 27 19.14 12.72 10.39
N GLY A 28 20.01 13.73 10.39
CA GLY A 28 19.58 15.14 10.41
C GLY A 28 18.81 15.61 9.17
N HIS A 29 18.97 14.91 8.05
CA HIS A 29 18.24 15.16 6.81
C HIS A 29 17.10 14.19 6.54
N ALA A 30 16.86 13.25 7.47
CA ALA A 30 15.76 12.30 7.34
C ALA A 30 14.39 13.00 7.47
N HIS A 31 13.36 12.30 7.03
CA HIS A 31 11.96 12.59 7.25
C HIS A 31 11.33 11.41 8.03
N ALA A 32 10.09 11.55 8.49
CA ALA A 32 9.34 10.46 9.13
C ALA A 32 8.53 9.71 8.06
N ASP A 33 9.22 9.16 7.07
CA ASP A 33 8.70 8.71 5.78
C ASP A 33 8.84 7.20 5.57
N ALA A 34 9.05 6.44 6.65
CA ALA A 34 9.13 4.98 6.61
C ALA A 34 7.92 4.38 5.88
N LEU A 35 8.21 3.54 4.88
CA LEU A 35 7.25 2.89 3.98
C LEU A 35 6.44 3.82 3.08
N SER A 36 6.81 5.11 2.98
CA SER A 36 6.15 6.05 2.08
C SER A 36 6.24 5.63 0.61
N LEU A 37 5.27 6.08 -0.19
CA LEU A 37 5.16 5.76 -1.62
C LEU A 37 5.26 7.02 -2.49
N ALA A 38 5.99 6.90 -3.59
CA ALA A 38 5.85 7.79 -4.76
C ALA A 38 5.38 6.94 -5.95
N LEU A 39 4.36 7.41 -6.66
CA LEU A 39 3.76 6.68 -7.78
C LEU A 39 3.70 7.56 -9.02
N THR A 40 4.26 7.05 -10.10
CA THR A 40 4.14 7.56 -11.47
C THR A 40 3.21 6.63 -12.23
N VAL A 41 2.23 7.20 -12.93
CA VAL A 41 1.30 6.47 -13.81
C VAL A 41 1.45 7.03 -15.22
N ASP A 42 1.66 6.14 -16.19
CA ASP A 42 1.84 6.46 -17.60
C ASP A 42 2.87 7.58 -17.84
N GLY A 43 4.04 7.43 -17.20
CA GLY A 43 5.16 8.37 -17.31
C GLY A 43 5.03 9.70 -16.57
N SER A 44 3.99 9.88 -15.77
CA SER A 44 3.74 11.14 -15.07
C SER A 44 3.46 10.97 -13.57
N PRO A 45 4.00 11.84 -12.69
CA PRO A 45 3.81 11.72 -11.24
C PRO A 45 2.34 11.86 -10.84
N LEU A 46 1.85 10.90 -10.05
CA LEU A 46 0.54 10.93 -9.41
C LEU A 46 0.70 11.25 -7.93
N PHE A 47 1.47 10.44 -7.20
CA PHE A 47 1.82 10.67 -5.80
C PHE A 47 3.30 11.00 -5.66
N VAL A 48 3.61 12.03 -4.89
CA VAL A 48 4.96 12.58 -4.77
C VAL A 48 5.36 12.75 -3.31
N ASP A 49 6.67 12.77 -3.06
CA ASP A 49 7.21 13.24 -1.80
C ASP A 49 6.99 14.77 -1.69
N PRO A 50 6.66 15.32 -0.50
CA PRO A 50 6.48 16.75 -0.32
C PRO A 50 7.78 17.54 -0.50
N GLY A 51 8.95 16.91 -0.45
CA GLY A 51 10.26 17.56 -0.51
C GLY A 51 10.64 18.22 0.82
N THR A 52 11.73 18.99 0.83
CA THR A 52 12.30 19.53 2.10
C THR A 52 11.84 20.94 2.43
N PHE A 53 11.46 21.74 1.42
CA PHE A 53 11.18 23.17 1.54
C PHE A 53 12.31 24.03 2.10
N VAL A 54 12.52 24.06 3.43
CA VAL A 54 13.54 24.88 4.09
C VAL A 54 14.26 24.14 5.22
N TYR A 55 15.47 24.58 5.58
CA TYR A 55 16.25 24.02 6.69
C TYR A 55 16.07 24.73 8.04
N THR A 56 16.03 26.06 8.06
CA THR A 56 16.17 26.79 9.34
C THR A 56 15.27 28.01 9.48
N THR A 57 14.75 28.54 8.38
CA THR A 57 14.00 29.81 8.37
C THR A 57 12.59 29.70 8.93
N ASN A 58 12.00 28.50 8.94
CA ASN A 58 10.69 28.23 9.55
C ASN A 58 10.64 26.80 10.10
N ALA A 59 10.84 26.66 11.41
CA ALA A 59 10.89 25.35 12.07
C ALA A 59 9.56 24.59 11.96
N ALA A 60 8.42 25.26 12.21
CA ALA A 60 7.11 24.62 12.16
C ALA A 60 6.78 24.10 10.76
N THR A 61 7.07 24.87 9.71
CA THR A 61 6.86 24.40 8.34
C THR A 61 7.82 23.28 7.99
N ARG A 62 9.11 23.38 8.34
CA ARG A 62 10.07 22.28 8.12
C ARG A 62 9.62 20.99 8.79
N ASP A 63 9.15 21.06 10.03
CA ASP A 63 8.68 19.88 10.76
C ASP A 63 7.41 19.31 10.11
N ALA A 64 6.53 20.15 9.55
CA ALA A 64 5.40 19.67 8.75
C ALA A 64 5.85 18.89 7.50
N PHE A 65 6.82 19.39 6.73
CA PHE A 65 7.36 18.67 5.55
C PHE A 65 8.05 17.36 5.91
N ARG A 66 8.59 17.24 7.13
CA ARG A 66 9.24 16.02 7.64
C ARG A 66 8.28 15.04 8.31
N ALA A 67 7.04 15.44 8.57
CA ALA A 67 6.07 14.63 9.31
C ALA A 67 5.43 13.57 8.41
N THR A 68 5.12 12.40 8.97
CA THR A 68 4.52 11.27 8.23
C THR A 68 3.25 11.67 7.47
N ALA A 69 2.45 12.58 8.03
CA ALA A 69 1.21 13.07 7.42
C ALA A 69 1.40 13.81 6.08
N SER A 70 2.62 14.25 5.77
CA SER A 70 2.94 14.92 4.50
C SER A 70 3.42 13.93 3.41
N HIS A 71 3.72 12.69 3.79
CA HIS A 71 4.14 11.63 2.87
C HIS A 71 2.99 10.69 2.57
N THR A 72 3.10 9.88 1.51
CA THR A 72 2.14 8.81 1.22
C THR A 72 2.35 7.63 2.18
N ALA A 73 2.01 7.81 3.45
CA ALA A 73 2.30 6.93 4.58
C ALA A 73 1.15 6.94 5.59
N VAL A 74 1.23 6.13 6.65
CA VAL A 74 0.16 6.02 7.66
C VAL A 74 0.54 6.70 8.96
N THR A 75 -0.37 7.47 9.54
CA THR A 75 -0.26 7.97 10.92
C THR A 75 -1.18 7.20 11.87
N VAL A 76 -0.79 7.18 13.16
CA VAL A 76 -1.62 6.63 14.26
C VAL A 76 -1.92 7.76 15.22
N ASP A 77 -3.19 8.09 15.43
CA ASP A 77 -3.66 9.25 16.20
C ASP A 77 -2.96 10.56 15.79
N GLY A 78 -2.68 10.72 14.49
CA GLY A 78 -1.94 11.86 13.93
C GLY A 78 -0.44 11.88 14.24
N ALA A 79 0.09 10.89 14.98
CA ALA A 79 1.52 10.79 15.27
C ALA A 79 2.31 10.30 14.05
N SER A 80 3.55 10.79 13.93
CA SER A 80 4.50 10.34 12.93
C SER A 80 5.21 9.05 13.35
N SER A 81 5.67 8.26 12.37
CA SER A 81 6.42 7.02 12.60
C SER A 81 7.78 7.24 13.28
N SER A 82 8.29 8.46 13.20
CA SER A 82 9.51 8.91 13.89
C SER A 82 9.26 10.23 14.60
N GLU A 83 9.90 10.42 15.75
CA GLU A 83 9.68 11.58 16.63
C GLU A 83 10.86 12.55 16.52
N MET A 84 10.58 13.77 16.05
CA MET A 84 11.59 14.80 15.84
C MET A 84 12.09 15.37 17.17
N ALA A 85 13.39 15.67 17.23
CA ALA A 85 14.05 16.33 18.36
C ALA A 85 14.72 17.62 17.89
N GLY A 86 13.98 18.49 17.20
CA GLY A 86 14.50 19.68 16.54
C GLY A 86 14.91 19.47 15.08
N ALA A 87 15.66 20.44 14.53
CA ALA A 87 15.83 20.59 13.08
C ALA A 87 16.64 19.47 12.39
N PHE A 88 17.51 18.78 13.15
CA PHE A 88 18.47 17.79 12.62
C PHE A 88 18.65 16.57 13.56
N SER A 89 17.68 16.30 14.43
CA SER A 89 17.74 15.19 15.39
C SER A 89 16.38 14.55 15.60
N TRP A 90 16.39 13.34 16.15
CA TRP A 90 15.23 12.48 16.35
C TRP A 90 15.28 11.83 17.73
N HIS A 91 14.20 11.92 18.49
CA HIS A 91 14.02 11.20 19.74
C HIS A 91 13.80 9.71 19.48
N ARG A 92 12.99 9.42 18.46
CA ARG A 92 12.68 8.07 17.99
C ARG A 92 12.79 8.01 16.47
N LYS A 93 13.30 6.88 15.97
CA LYS A 93 13.42 6.57 14.55
C LYS A 93 12.75 5.23 14.30
N ALA A 94 11.85 5.18 13.33
CA ALA A 94 11.28 3.93 12.85
C ALA A 94 12.40 3.06 12.24
N THR A 95 12.33 1.76 12.49
CA THR A 95 13.15 0.75 11.85
C THR A 95 12.30 -0.02 10.85
N THR A 96 12.65 0.11 9.58
CA THR A 96 11.94 -0.57 8.50
C THR A 96 12.54 -1.95 8.21
N ARG A 97 11.70 -2.89 7.80
CA ARG A 97 12.08 -4.24 7.36
C ARG A 97 11.23 -4.66 6.17
N VAL A 98 11.87 -5.08 5.08
CA VAL A 98 11.20 -5.84 4.01
C VAL A 98 11.19 -7.31 4.43
N THR A 99 10.02 -7.92 4.53
CA THR A 99 9.86 -9.34 4.91
C THR A 99 9.66 -10.23 3.70
N HIS A 100 8.97 -9.75 2.67
CA HIS A 100 8.81 -10.46 1.41
C HIS A 100 9.00 -9.51 0.22
N TRP A 101 9.63 -10.03 -0.83
CA TRP A 101 9.73 -9.39 -2.14
C TRP A 101 9.62 -10.48 -3.19
N ARG A 102 8.64 -10.33 -4.08
CA ARG A 102 8.41 -11.27 -5.17
C ARG A 102 8.02 -10.52 -6.43
N SER A 103 8.70 -10.83 -7.52
CA SER A 103 8.30 -10.44 -8.86
C SER A 103 7.97 -11.71 -9.63
N GLY A 104 6.82 -11.73 -10.28
CA GLY A 104 6.26 -12.92 -10.90
C GLY A 104 5.41 -12.58 -12.11
N ARG A 105 4.80 -13.61 -12.70
CA ARG A 105 3.96 -13.45 -13.90
C ARG A 105 2.73 -12.61 -13.58
N LEU A 106 2.15 -12.83 -12.40
CA LEU A 106 0.95 -12.13 -11.97
C LEU A 106 1.23 -10.73 -11.43
N GLY A 107 2.48 -10.28 -11.50
CA GLY A 107 2.90 -8.99 -11.02
C GLY A 107 3.89 -9.07 -9.86
N ASP A 108 4.01 -7.96 -9.16
CA ASP A 108 4.98 -7.78 -8.09
C ASP A 108 4.27 -7.67 -6.74
N CYS A 109 4.91 -8.19 -5.69
CA CYS A 109 4.47 -8.12 -4.31
C CYS A 109 5.64 -7.71 -3.42
N VAL A 110 5.44 -6.68 -2.63
CA VAL A 110 6.31 -6.36 -1.49
C VAL A 110 5.52 -6.36 -0.22
N VAL A 111 6.09 -6.98 0.82
CA VAL A 111 5.61 -6.89 2.19
C VAL A 111 6.73 -6.28 3.01
N ALA A 112 6.43 -5.18 3.69
CA ALA A 112 7.37 -4.51 4.56
C ALA A 112 6.66 -4.01 5.82
N SER A 113 7.42 -3.80 6.89
CA SER A 113 6.91 -3.29 8.15
C SER A 113 7.86 -2.31 8.81
N HIS A 114 7.35 -1.56 9.78
CA HIS A 114 8.18 -0.74 10.68
C HIS A 114 7.62 -0.73 12.10
N ASP A 115 8.48 -0.37 13.06
CA ASP A 115 8.19 -0.34 14.52
C ASP A 115 7.87 1.07 15.06
N GLY A 116 7.68 2.06 14.19
CA GLY A 116 7.53 3.47 14.55
C GLY A 116 6.44 3.80 15.57
N PHE A 117 5.40 2.96 15.67
CA PHE A 117 4.26 3.16 16.57
C PHE A 117 4.25 2.23 17.79
N ASP A 118 5.27 1.38 17.97
CA ASP A 118 5.31 0.42 19.07
C ASP A 118 5.33 1.11 20.44
N ASP A 119 4.34 0.79 21.27
CA ASP A 119 4.36 1.09 22.70
C ASP A 119 5.23 0.06 23.43
N ARG A 120 6.06 0.49 24.38
CA ARG A 120 6.90 -0.42 25.16
C ARG A 120 6.12 -0.98 26.36
N GLY A 121 5.16 -1.86 26.13
CA GLY A 121 4.49 -2.57 27.24
C GLY A 121 3.32 -3.48 26.86
N SER A 122 2.71 -3.29 25.70
CA SER A 122 1.70 -4.18 25.12
C SER A 122 2.12 -4.60 23.70
N ARG A 123 1.35 -5.46 23.02
CA ARG A 123 1.77 -6.03 21.72
C ARG A 123 2.17 -4.90 20.74
N PRO A 124 3.25 -5.05 19.97
CA PRO A 124 3.76 -3.99 19.08
C PRO A 124 2.68 -3.54 18.08
N PHE A 125 2.54 -2.23 17.90
CA PHE A 125 1.79 -1.62 16.80
C PHE A 125 2.66 -1.69 15.53
N ALA A 126 2.89 -2.91 15.06
CA ALA A 126 3.59 -3.12 13.80
C ALA A 126 2.71 -2.63 12.65
N CYS A 127 3.16 -1.60 11.94
CA CYS A 127 2.60 -1.23 10.65
C CYS A 127 3.16 -2.19 9.61
N GLN A 128 2.30 -3.02 9.00
CA GLN A 128 2.67 -3.85 7.86
C GLN A 128 2.02 -3.27 6.60
N ARG A 129 2.84 -2.91 5.61
CA ARG A 129 2.40 -2.49 4.29
C ARG A 129 2.63 -3.62 3.29
N ILE A 130 1.57 -4.00 2.58
CA ILE A 130 1.62 -4.90 1.42
C ILE A 130 1.31 -4.05 0.19
N VAL A 131 2.21 -4.05 -0.79
CA VAL A 131 1.97 -3.41 -2.09
C VAL A 131 2.01 -4.46 -3.18
N LEU A 132 0.94 -4.52 -3.97
CA LEU A 132 0.85 -5.36 -5.17
C LEU A 132 0.79 -4.49 -6.41
N ARG A 133 1.61 -4.81 -7.40
CA ARG A 133 1.48 -4.32 -8.78
C ARG A 133 0.92 -5.45 -9.62
N LEU A 134 -0.34 -5.34 -10.04
CA LEU A 134 -1.02 -6.39 -10.79
C LEU A 134 -1.26 -5.93 -12.24
N PRO A 135 -0.64 -6.56 -13.25
CA PRO A 135 -0.87 -6.23 -14.64
C PRO A 135 -2.33 -6.45 -15.03
N MET A 136 -2.90 -5.51 -15.77
CA MET A 136 -4.23 -5.59 -16.38
C MET A 136 -4.12 -5.30 -17.87
N GLY A 137 -5.14 -5.67 -18.66
CA GLY A 137 -5.14 -5.42 -20.10
C GLY A 137 -5.06 -3.91 -20.42
N GLY A 138 -3.86 -3.42 -20.73
CA GLY A 138 -3.60 -2.01 -21.05
C GLY A 138 -3.43 -1.06 -19.85
N THR A 139 -3.37 -1.58 -18.62
CA THR A 139 -3.13 -0.76 -17.41
C THR A 139 -2.54 -1.60 -16.27
N THR A 140 -2.36 -1.02 -15.09
CA THR A 140 -1.89 -1.70 -13.88
C THR A 140 -2.82 -1.39 -12.72
N ALA A 141 -3.21 -2.42 -11.97
CA ALA A 141 -3.80 -2.24 -10.64
C ALA A 141 -2.70 -2.15 -9.58
N TRP A 142 -2.73 -1.09 -8.77
CA TRP A 142 -1.89 -0.95 -7.58
C TRP A 142 -2.76 -1.16 -6.35
N VAL A 143 -2.44 -2.18 -5.55
CA VAL A 143 -3.13 -2.45 -4.30
C VAL A 143 -2.19 -2.15 -3.15
N VAL A 144 -2.59 -1.23 -2.27
CA VAL A 144 -1.87 -0.88 -1.04
C VAL A 144 -2.72 -1.31 0.14
N LEU A 145 -2.21 -2.26 0.94
CA LEU A 145 -2.84 -2.71 2.17
C LEU A 145 -1.95 -2.30 3.34
N ASP A 146 -2.50 -1.48 4.23
CA ASP A 146 -1.87 -1.10 5.48
C ASP A 146 -2.57 -1.82 6.64
N ARG A 147 -1.85 -2.75 7.28
CA ARG A 147 -2.37 -3.62 8.33
C ARG A 147 -1.74 -3.27 9.66
N PHE A 148 -2.60 -3.17 10.68
CA PHE A 148 -2.24 -2.83 12.04
C PHE A 148 -2.92 -3.76 13.03
N HIS A 149 -2.26 -3.98 14.16
CA HIS A 149 -2.89 -4.54 15.35
C HIS A 149 -2.88 -3.49 16.45
N ALA A 150 -4.05 -3.00 16.81
CA ALA A 150 -4.20 -1.95 17.81
C ALA A 150 -4.71 -2.52 19.15
N ALA A 151 -3.90 -2.39 20.21
CA ALA A 151 -4.26 -2.87 21.55
C ALA A 151 -5.36 -2.01 22.24
N ARG A 152 -5.58 -0.80 21.73
CA ARG A 152 -6.61 0.16 22.15
C ARG A 152 -7.31 0.73 20.92
N GLU A 153 -8.35 1.52 21.15
CA GLU A 153 -8.91 2.34 20.07
C GLU A 153 -7.89 3.38 19.60
N VAL A 154 -7.73 3.48 18.29
CA VAL A 154 -6.85 4.41 17.59
C VAL A 154 -7.57 4.95 16.35
N GLU A 155 -7.11 6.10 15.87
CA GLU A 155 -7.34 6.56 14.50
C GLU A 155 -6.13 6.21 13.62
N LEU A 156 -6.37 5.49 12.54
CA LEU A 156 -5.41 5.30 11.45
C LEU A 156 -5.77 6.26 10.32
N ALA A 157 -4.77 6.94 9.76
CA ALA A 157 -4.95 7.72 8.54
C ALA A 157 -3.87 7.38 7.52
N ALA A 158 -4.27 6.82 6.37
CA ALA A 158 -3.40 6.65 5.22
C ALA A 158 -3.42 7.92 4.37
N HIS A 159 -2.28 8.57 4.27
CA HIS A 159 -2.06 9.82 3.57
C HIS A 159 -1.61 9.54 2.13
N TYR A 160 -2.00 10.42 1.19
CA TYR A 160 -1.61 10.38 -0.21
C TYR A 160 -1.37 11.82 -0.70
N GLN A 161 -0.10 12.20 -0.84
CA GLN A 161 0.30 13.51 -1.33
C GLN A 161 0.31 13.48 -2.86
N CYS A 162 -0.63 14.17 -3.51
CA CYS A 162 -0.69 14.24 -4.97
C CYS A 162 0.34 15.22 -5.52
N ALA A 163 0.74 15.02 -6.78
CA ALA A 163 1.50 16.02 -7.52
C ALA A 163 0.65 17.30 -7.74
N PRO A 164 1.24 18.50 -7.74
CA PRO A 164 0.52 19.76 -7.97
C PRO A 164 -0.28 19.81 -9.28
N SER A 165 0.15 19.07 -10.30
CA SER A 165 -0.50 18.99 -11.61
C SER A 165 -1.75 18.10 -11.63
N ILE A 166 -2.07 17.41 -10.53
CA ILE A 166 -3.20 16.50 -10.43
C ILE A 166 -4.40 17.25 -9.85
N ALA A 167 -5.57 17.06 -10.46
CA ALA A 167 -6.85 17.40 -9.88
C ALA A 167 -7.50 16.15 -9.29
N VAL A 168 -8.15 16.29 -8.14
CA VAL A 168 -8.83 15.20 -7.43
C VAL A 168 -10.33 15.47 -7.46
N LEU A 169 -11.13 14.47 -7.85
CA LEU A 169 -12.58 14.56 -7.92
C LEU A 169 -13.23 13.37 -7.22
N ALA A 170 -13.93 13.64 -6.12
CA ALA A 170 -14.78 12.63 -5.48
C ALA A 170 -16.02 12.35 -6.35
N GLN A 171 -16.30 11.07 -6.55
CA GLN A 171 -17.45 10.59 -7.32
C GLN A 171 -18.56 10.09 -6.39
N ALA A 172 -19.79 10.03 -6.91
CA ALA A 172 -20.96 9.62 -6.13
C ALA A 172 -20.91 8.15 -5.67
N ASP A 173 -20.16 7.29 -6.36
CA ASP A 173 -19.95 5.88 -6.02
C ASP A 173 -18.82 5.66 -4.98
N GLY A 174 -18.25 6.74 -4.44
CA GLY A 174 -17.16 6.71 -3.47
C GLY A 174 -15.77 6.61 -4.09
N ARG A 175 -15.67 6.56 -5.42
CA ARG A 175 -14.40 6.60 -6.15
C ARG A 175 -13.77 7.99 -6.06
N VAL A 176 -12.45 8.02 -5.99
CA VAL A 176 -11.65 9.23 -6.14
C VAL A 176 -10.98 9.19 -7.51
N GLN A 177 -11.39 10.09 -8.40
CA GLN A 177 -10.83 10.21 -9.74
C GLN A 177 -9.67 11.21 -9.73
N PHE A 178 -8.55 10.84 -10.36
CA PHE A 178 -7.41 11.70 -10.58
C PHE A 178 -7.37 12.15 -12.04
N ARG A 179 -7.19 13.46 -12.26
CA ARG A 179 -7.12 14.05 -13.59
C ARG A 179 -5.87 14.87 -13.78
N ARG A 180 -5.32 14.87 -14.99
CA ARG A 180 -4.22 15.73 -15.42
C ARG A 180 -4.61 16.41 -16.71
N GLU A 181 -4.49 17.74 -16.77
CA GLU A 181 -4.83 18.53 -17.97
C GLU A 181 -6.23 18.23 -18.54
N GLY A 182 -7.18 17.87 -17.67
CA GLY A 182 -8.55 17.51 -18.06
C GLY A 182 -8.74 16.08 -18.58
N ALA A 183 -7.71 15.24 -18.62
CA ALA A 183 -7.82 13.81 -18.89
C ALA A 183 -7.81 12.99 -17.60
N ASP A 184 -8.58 11.91 -17.57
CA ASP A 184 -8.60 10.97 -16.45
C ASP A 184 -7.33 10.10 -16.51
N VAL A 185 -6.62 9.98 -15.39
CA VAL A 185 -5.33 9.24 -15.33
C VAL A 185 -5.40 7.99 -14.47
N ALA A 186 -6.18 8.04 -13.39
CA ALA A 186 -6.37 6.90 -12.50
C ALA A 186 -7.62 7.12 -11.65
N ASP A 187 -8.16 6.02 -11.15
CA ASP A 187 -9.19 6.02 -10.13
C ASP A 187 -8.66 5.29 -8.89
N MET A 188 -9.02 5.78 -7.70
CA MET A 188 -8.78 5.09 -6.43
C MET A 188 -10.08 4.78 -5.72
N LEU A 189 -10.18 3.56 -5.19
CA LEU A 189 -11.20 3.20 -4.22
C LEU A 189 -10.55 2.86 -2.89
N ALA A 190 -11.13 3.43 -1.82
CA ALA A 190 -10.71 3.21 -0.45
C ALA A 190 -11.67 2.22 0.23
N PHE A 191 -11.11 1.23 0.90
CA PHE A 191 -11.84 0.24 1.69
C PHE A 191 -11.27 0.16 3.11
N GLY A 192 -12.12 -0.20 4.06
CA GLY A 192 -11.76 -0.24 5.48
C GLY A 192 -11.68 1.14 6.14
N GLY A 193 -11.83 2.24 5.40
CA GLY A 193 -11.86 3.60 5.93
C GLY A 193 -12.60 4.56 5.00
N THR A 194 -12.72 5.81 5.44
CA THR A 194 -13.39 6.89 4.69
C THR A 194 -12.35 7.82 4.09
N ALA A 195 -12.39 7.99 2.77
CA ALA A 195 -11.53 8.94 2.07
C ALA A 195 -12.06 10.38 2.21
N SER A 196 -11.14 11.33 2.39
CA SER A 196 -11.43 12.75 2.36
C SER A 196 -10.28 13.50 1.70
N GLU A 197 -10.62 14.51 0.90
CA GLU A 197 -9.64 15.45 0.35
C GLU A 197 -9.30 16.51 1.39
N THR A 198 -8.01 16.79 1.52
CA THR A 198 -7.46 17.91 2.26
C THR A 198 -6.45 18.64 1.35
N ARG A 199 -5.63 19.52 1.92
CA ARG A 199 -4.59 20.24 1.18
C ARG A 199 -3.23 19.97 1.77
N GLY A 200 -2.27 19.70 0.89
CA GLY A 200 -0.86 19.58 1.24
C GLY A 200 -0.02 20.66 0.55
N LEU A 201 1.28 20.60 0.80
CA LEU A 201 2.28 21.44 0.16
C LEU A 201 3.36 20.55 -0.44
N VAL A 202 3.79 20.88 -1.64
CA VAL A 202 4.92 20.21 -2.32
C VAL A 202 6.00 21.25 -2.59
N SER A 203 7.25 20.84 -2.42
CA SER A 203 8.44 21.65 -2.63
C SER A 203 9.44 20.88 -3.49
N ALA A 204 9.31 21.06 -4.82
CA ALA A 204 10.25 20.49 -5.78
C ALA A 204 11.62 21.17 -5.74
N THR A 205 11.70 22.41 -5.26
CA THR A 205 12.94 23.19 -5.16
C THR A 205 13.01 23.92 -3.83
N TYR A 206 14.23 24.00 -3.27
CA TYR A 206 14.49 24.64 -1.99
C TYR A 206 13.98 26.09 -1.94
N GLY A 207 13.33 26.46 -0.84
CA GLY A 207 12.79 27.80 -0.59
C GLY A 207 11.46 28.09 -1.28
N THR A 208 10.94 27.18 -2.10
CA THR A 208 9.65 27.34 -2.78
C THR A 208 8.73 26.17 -2.47
N SER A 209 7.44 26.46 -2.27
CA SER A 209 6.41 25.43 -2.17
C SER A 209 5.14 25.90 -2.88
N GLU A 210 4.34 24.93 -3.31
CA GLU A 210 3.05 25.17 -3.92
C GLU A 210 1.99 24.25 -3.30
N PRO A 211 0.71 24.69 -3.24
CA PRO A 211 -0.38 23.83 -2.83
C PRO A 211 -0.55 22.66 -3.78
N ALA A 212 -0.81 21.48 -3.22
CA ALA A 212 -1.16 20.29 -3.97
C ALA A 212 -2.28 19.52 -3.26
N PRO A 213 -3.13 18.79 -4.00
CA PRO A 213 -4.14 17.96 -3.37
C PRO A 213 -3.50 16.91 -2.46
N HIS A 214 -4.18 16.61 -1.37
CA HIS A 214 -3.79 15.57 -0.45
C HIS A 214 -5.04 14.78 -0.08
N LEU A 215 -4.94 13.47 0.00
CA LEU A 215 -6.04 12.61 0.42
C LEU A 215 -5.68 11.90 1.73
N ALA A 216 -6.66 11.76 2.61
CA ALA A 216 -6.56 10.95 3.81
C ALA A 216 -7.68 9.90 3.81
N ILE A 217 -7.32 8.63 4.00
CA ILE A 217 -8.26 7.54 4.26
C ILE A 217 -8.20 7.21 5.74
N VAL A 218 -9.29 7.45 6.45
CA VAL A 218 -9.33 7.38 7.92
C VAL A 218 -10.16 6.20 8.39
N ARG A 219 -9.62 5.43 9.34
CA ARG A 219 -10.32 4.33 10.04
C ARG A 219 -10.11 4.49 11.55
N ARG A 220 -11.19 4.41 12.33
CA ARG A 220 -11.12 4.30 13.79
C ARG A 220 -11.45 2.87 14.24
N GLY A 221 -10.75 2.37 15.24
CA GLY A 221 -11.06 1.06 15.81
C GLY A 221 -9.92 0.49 16.66
N SER A 222 -10.09 -0.76 17.07
CA SER A 222 -9.10 -1.55 17.81
C SER A 222 -9.02 -2.98 17.25
N GLY A 223 -8.03 -3.76 17.66
CA GLY A 223 -7.78 -5.10 17.14
C GLY A 223 -7.11 -5.09 15.77
N ALA A 224 -7.48 -6.03 14.91
CA ALA A 224 -6.97 -6.08 13.54
C ALA A 224 -7.66 -5.01 12.68
N LEU A 225 -6.87 -4.08 12.13
CA LEU A 225 -7.33 -2.99 11.30
C LEU A 225 -6.60 -3.03 9.95
N THR A 226 -7.35 -2.83 8.86
CA THR A 226 -6.79 -2.75 7.50
C THR A 226 -7.31 -1.48 6.80
N LEU A 227 -6.40 -0.69 6.25
CA LEU A 227 -6.73 0.30 5.23
C LEU A 227 -6.34 -0.29 3.87
N CYS A 228 -7.26 -0.31 2.92
CA CYS A 228 -7.03 -0.87 1.60
C CYS A 228 -7.29 0.21 0.55
N SER A 229 -6.29 0.50 -0.26
CA SER A 229 -6.37 1.46 -1.37
C SER A 229 -6.11 0.72 -2.66
N VAL A 230 -7.05 0.79 -3.59
CA VAL A 230 -6.94 0.14 -4.89
C VAL A 230 -6.95 1.22 -5.96
N LEU A 231 -5.81 1.40 -6.63
CA LEU A 231 -5.68 2.28 -7.77
C LEU A 231 -5.75 1.48 -9.06
N VAL A 232 -6.59 1.92 -9.99
CA VAL A 232 -6.81 1.28 -11.29
C VAL A 232 -6.86 2.35 -12.38
N GLY A 233 -6.67 1.92 -13.63
CA GLY A 233 -6.90 2.80 -14.78
C GLY A 233 -8.36 3.29 -14.86
N PRO A 234 -8.60 4.43 -15.56
CA PRO A 234 -9.95 4.96 -15.73
C PRO A 234 -10.92 3.95 -16.35
N GLY A 235 -12.16 3.93 -15.86
CA GLY A 235 -13.23 3.09 -16.41
C GLY A 235 -13.21 1.63 -15.97
N VAL A 236 -12.23 1.22 -15.15
CA VAL A 236 -12.25 -0.09 -14.50
C VAL A 236 -13.40 -0.16 -13.49
N ALA A 237 -14.24 -1.19 -13.62
CA ALA A 237 -15.37 -1.43 -12.73
C ALA A 237 -14.91 -1.55 -11.26
N ALA A 238 -15.77 -1.13 -10.33
CA ALA A 238 -15.42 -1.05 -8.91
C ALA A 238 -14.98 -2.42 -8.36
N PRO A 239 -13.82 -2.51 -7.69
CA PRO A 239 -13.43 -3.72 -6.97
C PRO A 239 -14.42 -4.09 -5.87
N THR A 240 -14.53 -5.38 -5.58
CA THR A 240 -15.29 -5.89 -4.42
C THR A 240 -14.34 -6.21 -3.29
N TYR A 241 -14.60 -5.64 -2.11
CA TYR A 241 -13.83 -5.85 -0.89
C TYR A 241 -14.67 -6.53 0.18
N ARG A 242 -14.07 -7.52 0.87
CA ARG A 242 -14.64 -8.10 2.09
C ARG A 242 -13.54 -8.32 3.12
N GLU A 243 -13.84 -7.95 4.36
CA GLU A 243 -12.98 -8.16 5.53
C GLU A 243 -13.79 -8.81 6.63
N ASP A 244 -13.25 -9.86 7.25
CA ASP A 244 -13.85 -10.54 8.40
C ASP A 244 -12.74 -10.99 9.36
N GLN A 245 -12.80 -10.54 10.61
CA GLN A 245 -11.82 -10.86 11.66
C GLN A 245 -10.35 -10.73 11.24
N GLY A 246 -10.03 -9.71 10.42
CA GLY A 246 -8.67 -9.45 9.93
C GLY A 246 -8.25 -10.26 8.70
N ALA A 247 -9.08 -11.20 8.25
CA ALA A 247 -8.95 -11.85 6.95
C ALA A 247 -9.63 -11.02 5.85
N LEU A 248 -9.01 -10.93 4.68
CA LEU A 248 -9.44 -10.06 3.59
C LEU A 248 -9.54 -10.82 2.27
N SER A 249 -10.55 -10.46 1.47
CA SER A 249 -10.64 -10.80 0.05
C SER A 249 -10.94 -9.54 -0.76
N LEU A 250 -10.23 -9.38 -1.87
CA LEU A 250 -10.41 -8.32 -2.85
C LEU A 250 -10.53 -8.95 -4.23
N VAL A 251 -11.48 -8.46 -5.02
CA VAL A 251 -11.71 -8.88 -6.42
C VAL A 251 -11.71 -7.64 -7.29
N ILE A 252 -10.83 -7.59 -8.30
CA ILE A 252 -10.74 -6.48 -9.26
C ILE A 252 -11.17 -7.02 -10.64
N PRO A 253 -12.25 -6.50 -11.24
CA PRO A 253 -12.70 -6.92 -12.57
C PRO A 253 -11.63 -6.69 -13.65
N ASN A 254 -11.42 -7.68 -14.55
CA ASN A 254 -10.43 -7.63 -15.62
C ASN A 254 -10.95 -8.31 -16.91
N GLY A 255 -12.10 -7.86 -17.42
CA GLY A 255 -12.72 -8.39 -18.63
C GLY A 255 -13.35 -9.78 -18.41
N SER A 256 -12.85 -10.80 -19.11
CA SER A 256 -13.29 -12.20 -18.93
C SER A 256 -12.68 -12.89 -17.71
N THR A 257 -11.78 -12.21 -17.01
CA THR A 257 -11.15 -12.68 -15.78
C THR A 257 -11.30 -11.63 -14.68
N GLU A 258 -10.92 -12.00 -13.46
CA GLU A 258 -10.82 -11.12 -12.31
C GLU A 258 -9.49 -11.36 -11.62
N LEU A 259 -8.86 -10.28 -11.17
CA LEU A 259 -7.73 -10.38 -10.25
C LEU A 259 -8.29 -10.59 -8.84
N VAL A 260 -7.73 -11.55 -8.12
CA VAL A 260 -8.12 -11.87 -6.75
C VAL A 260 -6.94 -11.61 -5.82
N VAL A 261 -7.20 -11.07 -4.63
CA VAL A 261 -6.22 -10.93 -3.55
C VAL A 261 -6.83 -11.45 -2.26
N LEU A 262 -6.09 -12.29 -1.54
CA LEU A 262 -6.43 -12.81 -0.22
C LEU A 262 -5.32 -12.46 0.77
N CYS A 263 -5.67 -12.01 1.97
CA CYS A 263 -4.73 -11.81 3.08
C CYS A 263 -5.30 -12.44 4.34
N GLY A 264 -4.60 -13.43 4.90
CA GLY A 264 -5.13 -14.31 5.96
C GLY A 264 -4.16 -14.51 7.13
N GLU A 265 -3.38 -13.50 7.49
CA GLU A 265 -2.39 -13.65 8.56
C GLU A 265 -3.08 -13.68 9.94
N GLY A 266 -3.20 -14.88 10.51
CA GLY A 266 -3.86 -15.12 11.81
C GLY A 266 -5.35 -15.49 11.72
N ALA A 267 -5.94 -15.43 10.52
CA ALA A 267 -7.31 -15.86 10.23
C ALA A 267 -7.41 -16.31 8.77
N THR A 268 -8.15 -17.38 8.47
CA THR A 268 -8.22 -17.90 7.10
C THR A 268 -9.04 -16.97 6.19
N ALA A 269 -8.39 -16.36 5.20
CA ALA A 269 -9.03 -15.62 4.13
C ALA A 269 -9.66 -16.57 3.12
N ARG A 270 -10.85 -16.22 2.63
CA ARG A 270 -11.62 -17.05 1.71
C ARG A 270 -12.21 -16.24 0.58
N LEU A 271 -12.28 -16.86 -0.59
CA LEU A 271 -13.04 -16.37 -1.73
C LEU A 271 -13.59 -17.58 -2.49
N GLY A 272 -14.91 -17.77 -2.48
CA GLY A 272 -15.51 -18.99 -3.04
C GLY A 272 -14.97 -20.25 -2.37
N ASN A 273 -14.41 -21.17 -3.16
CA ASN A 273 -13.77 -22.40 -2.70
C ASN A 273 -12.26 -22.25 -2.41
N PHE A 274 -11.70 -21.04 -2.53
CA PHE A 274 -10.29 -20.76 -2.27
C PHE A 274 -10.10 -20.31 -0.82
N ALA A 275 -9.03 -20.78 -0.19
CA ALA A 275 -8.67 -20.38 1.16
C ALA A 275 -7.16 -20.18 1.30
N LEU A 276 -6.78 -19.12 2.01
CA LEU A 276 -5.43 -18.78 2.39
C LEU A 276 -5.34 -18.61 3.90
N ASP A 277 -4.33 -19.25 4.51
CA ASP A 277 -3.76 -18.81 5.77
C ASP A 277 -2.31 -18.38 5.51
N GLY A 278 -2.05 -17.07 5.57
CA GLY A 278 -0.79 -16.49 5.10
C GLY A 278 -0.86 -14.97 4.88
N VAL A 279 0.28 -14.38 4.52
CA VAL A 279 0.41 -12.92 4.38
C VAL A 279 -0.41 -12.40 3.19
N ALA A 280 -0.12 -12.90 1.99
CA ALA A 280 -0.86 -12.52 0.78
C ALA A 280 -0.86 -13.63 -0.26
N LEU A 281 -1.96 -13.76 -0.98
CA LEU A 281 -2.10 -14.52 -2.22
C LEU A 281 -2.74 -13.60 -3.25
N TRP A 282 -2.22 -13.59 -4.47
CA TRP A 282 -2.87 -12.93 -5.60
C TRP A 282 -2.97 -13.89 -6.77
N GLY A 283 -4.01 -13.72 -7.57
CA GLY A 283 -4.36 -14.68 -8.61
C GLY A 283 -5.23 -14.10 -9.71
N GLU A 284 -5.39 -14.87 -10.78
CA GLU A 284 -6.31 -14.60 -11.87
C GLU A 284 -7.39 -15.69 -11.87
N ARG A 285 -8.65 -15.27 -11.80
CA ARG A 285 -9.83 -16.14 -11.76
C ARG A 285 -10.68 -15.93 -13.00
N GLU A 286 -11.15 -17.01 -13.61
CA GLU A 286 -12.08 -16.95 -14.73
C GLU A 286 -13.49 -16.54 -14.27
N VAL A 287 -14.10 -15.58 -14.98
CA VAL A 287 -15.49 -15.18 -14.75
C VAL A 287 -16.42 -16.30 -15.23
N GLY A 288 -17.42 -16.65 -14.42
CA GLY A 288 -18.40 -17.69 -14.74
C GLY A 288 -18.06 -19.04 -14.12
N SER A 289 -16.94 -19.66 -14.51
CA SER A 289 -16.52 -20.94 -13.90
C SER A 289 -16.04 -20.78 -12.46
N GLY A 290 -15.49 -19.59 -12.12
CA GLY A 290 -14.87 -19.32 -10.84
C GLY A 290 -13.53 -20.03 -10.63
N ALA A 291 -12.98 -20.67 -11.66
CA ALA A 291 -11.71 -21.38 -11.59
C ALA A 291 -10.53 -20.41 -11.45
N LEU A 292 -9.62 -20.70 -10.51
CA LEU A 292 -8.37 -19.95 -10.37
C LEU A 292 -7.37 -20.47 -11.40
N LEU A 293 -7.04 -19.63 -12.37
CA LEU A 293 -6.18 -19.96 -13.50
C LEU A 293 -4.71 -19.97 -13.07
N TRP A 294 -4.33 -18.98 -12.29
CA TRP A 294 -2.97 -18.73 -11.82
C TRP A 294 -3.04 -18.10 -10.43
N TRP A 295 -2.09 -18.45 -9.55
CA TRP A 295 -1.91 -17.72 -8.31
C TRP A 295 -0.49 -17.80 -7.77
N GLU A 296 -0.12 -16.78 -7.03
CA GLU A 296 1.13 -16.67 -6.28
C GLU A 296 0.81 -16.28 -4.84
N ALA A 297 1.59 -16.75 -3.89
CA ALA A 297 1.44 -16.40 -2.48
C ALA A 297 2.79 -16.18 -1.81
N VAL A 298 2.80 -15.30 -0.82
CA VAL A 298 3.94 -15.05 0.07
C VAL A 298 3.51 -15.28 1.51
N GLY A 299 4.44 -15.80 2.31
CA GLY A 299 4.21 -16.10 3.73
C GLY A 299 3.01 -17.02 3.97
N ALA A 300 2.74 -17.95 3.05
CA ALA A 300 1.62 -18.88 3.16
C ALA A 300 1.96 -20.06 4.08
N ARG A 301 1.09 -20.33 5.05
CA ARG A 301 1.12 -21.55 5.87
C ARG A 301 0.17 -22.59 5.30
N ARG A 302 -0.96 -22.16 4.73
CA ARG A 302 -1.91 -23.05 4.08
C ARG A 302 -2.55 -22.42 2.86
N VAL A 303 -2.65 -23.18 1.78
CA VAL A 303 -3.45 -22.84 0.59
C VAL A 303 -4.34 -24.03 0.22
N ALA A 304 -5.63 -23.79 0.08
CA ALA A 304 -6.60 -24.83 -0.30
C ALA A 304 -7.54 -24.37 -1.42
N ILE A 305 -7.87 -25.30 -2.31
CA ILE A 305 -8.81 -25.14 -3.42
C ILE A 305 -9.87 -26.25 -3.33
N GLY A 306 -11.08 -25.89 -2.92
CA GLY A 306 -12.13 -26.86 -2.63
C GLY A 306 -11.68 -27.88 -1.59
N PRO A 307 -11.79 -29.20 -1.85
CA PRO A 307 -11.33 -30.23 -0.93
C PRO A 307 -9.80 -30.44 -0.96
N SER A 308 -9.11 -29.89 -1.95
CA SER A 308 -7.68 -30.14 -2.15
C SER A 308 -6.84 -29.14 -1.37
N VAL A 309 -5.91 -29.63 -0.56
CA VAL A 309 -4.90 -28.81 0.12
C VAL A 309 -3.65 -28.80 -0.75
N ILE A 310 -3.29 -27.62 -1.28
CA ILE A 310 -2.15 -27.46 -2.18
C ILE A 310 -0.87 -27.22 -1.39
N LEU A 311 -0.98 -26.43 -0.32
CA LEU A 311 0.10 -26.20 0.64
C LEU A 311 -0.45 -26.37 2.05
N ASP A 312 0.26 -27.13 2.88
CA ASP A 312 0.08 -27.19 4.33
C ASP A 312 1.46 -27.25 4.98
N SER A 313 1.83 -26.22 5.74
CA SER A 313 3.16 -26.10 6.30
C SER A 313 3.15 -25.45 7.68
N ASN A 314 3.95 -26.03 8.58
CA ASN A 314 4.19 -25.47 9.90
C ASN A 314 5.07 -24.21 9.85
N THR A 315 5.74 -23.94 8.73
CA THR A 315 6.51 -22.72 8.49
C THR A 315 5.90 -21.94 7.34
N ALA A 316 5.88 -20.61 7.43
CA ALA A 316 5.43 -19.77 6.33
C ALA A 316 6.35 -19.96 5.11
N ARG A 317 5.76 -20.13 3.92
CA ARG A 317 6.48 -20.32 2.66
C ARG A 317 5.96 -19.39 1.58
N ASP A 318 6.85 -18.96 0.71
CA ASP A 318 6.47 -18.36 -0.56
C ASP A 318 6.23 -19.51 -1.56
N THR A 319 5.13 -19.46 -2.30
CA THR A 319 4.72 -20.56 -3.20
C THR A 319 3.91 -20.02 -4.39
N GLY A 320 3.90 -20.71 -5.51
CA GLY A 320 3.04 -20.37 -6.65
C GLY A 320 2.47 -21.61 -7.31
N TRP A 321 1.36 -21.45 -8.03
CA TRP A 321 0.71 -22.57 -8.69
C TRP A 321 0.08 -22.15 -10.02
N ILE A 322 0.16 -23.08 -10.97
CA ILE A 322 -0.44 -22.98 -12.29
C ILE A 322 -1.53 -24.05 -12.36
N ALA A 323 -2.73 -23.69 -12.85
CA ALA A 323 -3.77 -24.67 -13.07
C ALA A 323 -3.28 -25.83 -13.97
N GLY A 324 -3.34 -27.06 -13.44
CA GLY A 324 -2.89 -28.26 -14.14
C GLY A 324 -1.40 -28.62 -13.99
N SER A 325 -0.64 -27.92 -13.14
CA SER A 325 0.76 -28.27 -12.81
C SER A 325 0.93 -28.76 -11.38
N ALA A 326 2.08 -29.41 -11.11
CA ALA A 326 2.55 -29.58 -9.74
C ALA A 326 2.83 -28.20 -9.09
N PRO A 327 2.72 -28.07 -7.76
CA PRO A 327 3.10 -26.84 -7.03
C PRO A 327 4.51 -26.39 -7.38
N LEU A 328 4.65 -25.12 -7.76
CA LEU A 328 5.95 -24.48 -7.90
C LEU A 328 6.37 -24.03 -6.50
N ASN A 329 7.17 -24.86 -5.84
CA ASN A 329 7.91 -24.43 -4.66
C ASN A 329 9.17 -23.71 -5.14
N SER A 330 9.31 -22.42 -4.81
CA SER A 330 10.62 -21.76 -4.88
C SER A 330 11.43 -22.13 -3.64
N ASN A 331 12.66 -22.60 -3.85
CA ASN A 331 13.69 -22.64 -2.80
C ASN A 331 14.11 -21.23 -2.40
#